data_AF-A0A3M6T8G6-F1
#
_entry.id   AF-A0A3M6T8G6-F1
#
_cell.length_a   1.000
_cell.length_b   1.000
_cell.length_c   1.000
_cell.angle_alpha   90.00
_cell.angle_beta   90.00
_cell.angle_gamma   90.00
#
_symmetry.space_group_name_H-M   'P 1'
#
loop_
_entity.id
_entity.type
_entity.pdbx_description
1 polymer ?
#
loop_
_entity_poly.entity_id
_entity_poly.type
_entity_poly.pdbx_seq_one_letter_code
_entity_poly.pdbx_strand_id
1 'polypeptide(L)'
;MFSAELQDMESPAFKSLSRGLELELEKTFMESKSILGQFFVAATVLDFSNGSVIPRVLIKIDAQAQISQWQLVEFMNETLKSGMLGQYQVDPTSVELTDFDECQAPDLNNCHKKAKCTNTVGSYNCSCLKGFIGDGVHCRDSVDYRGKEFVLSFLPQHPRSMVVWNLYIMKENQRPHRSF
;
A
#
# COMPACT_ATOMS: atom_id res chain seq x y z
N MET A 1 1.23 -23.90 4.78
CA MET A 1 2.55 -24.05 5.42
C MET A 1 3.50 -23.27 4.54
N PHE A 2 4.21 -22.32 5.12
CA PHE A 2 5.17 -21.52 4.38
C PHE A 2 6.23 -22.43 3.75
N SER A 3 6.43 -22.35 2.43
CA SER A 3 7.42 -23.14 1.69
C SER A 3 8.57 -22.24 1.21
N ALA A 4 9.72 -22.83 0.90
CA ALA A 4 10.84 -22.09 0.31
C ALA A 4 10.45 -21.41 -1.03
N GLU A 5 9.49 -21.99 -1.76
CA GLU A 5 8.98 -21.39 -2.99
C GLU A 5 8.23 -20.08 -2.72
N LEU A 6 7.60 -19.91 -1.55
CA LEU A 6 6.96 -18.64 -1.18
C LEU A 6 7.95 -17.55 -0.74
N GLN A 7 9.23 -17.88 -0.58
CA GLN A 7 10.30 -16.88 -0.44
C GLN A 7 10.80 -16.36 -1.79
N ASP A 8 10.64 -17.15 -2.85
CA ASP A 8 11.05 -16.79 -4.20
C ASP A 8 9.87 -16.13 -4.93
N MET A 9 9.93 -14.80 -5.09
CA MET A 9 8.92 -14.01 -5.77
C MET A 9 8.70 -14.43 -7.23
N GLU A 10 9.69 -15.07 -7.85
CA GLU A 10 9.61 -15.55 -9.22
C GLU A 10 8.98 -16.93 -9.34
N SER A 11 8.78 -17.64 -8.23
CA SER A 11 8.27 -19.00 -8.23
C SER A 11 6.80 -19.07 -8.67
N PRO A 12 6.38 -20.19 -9.29
CA PRO A 12 4.98 -20.40 -9.63
C PRO A 12 4.05 -20.37 -8.41
N ALA A 13 4.50 -20.89 -7.26
CA ALA A 13 3.73 -20.92 -6.03
C ALA A 13 3.47 -19.50 -5.48
N PHE A 14 4.51 -18.66 -5.46
CA PHE A 14 4.39 -17.26 -5.07
C PHE A 14 3.42 -16.53 -5.99
N LYS A 15 3.67 -16.55 -7.31
CA LYS A 15 2.86 -15.85 -8.30
C LYS A 15 1.40 -16.28 -8.26
N SER A 16 1.14 -17.59 -8.13
CA SER A 16 -0.23 -18.11 -8.06
C SER A 16 -0.95 -17.68 -6.78
N LEU A 17 -0.30 -17.75 -5.62
CA LEU A 17 -0.93 -17.35 -4.35
C LEU A 17 -1.13 -15.84 -4.29
N SER A 18 -0.11 -15.06 -4.68
CA SER A 18 -0.18 -13.60 -4.75
C SER A 18 -1.34 -13.15 -5.62
N ARG A 19 -1.43 -13.68 -6.85
CA ARG A 19 -2.51 -13.31 -7.77
C ARG A 19 -3.90 -13.66 -7.23
N GLY A 20 -4.05 -14.81 -6.57
CA GLY A 20 -5.32 -15.21 -5.97
C GLY A 20 -5.76 -14.27 -4.84
N LEU A 21 -4.84 -13.85 -3.98
CA LEU A 21 -5.13 -12.90 -2.91
C LEU A 21 -5.44 -11.50 -3.43
N GLU A 22 -4.67 -11.03 -4.41
CA GLU A 22 -4.90 -9.74 -5.07
C GLU A 22 -6.30 -9.69 -5.69
N LEU A 23 -6.72 -10.75 -6.40
CA LEU A 23 -8.05 -10.86 -7.00
C LEU A 23 -9.18 -10.81 -5.97
N GLU A 24 -9.07 -11.56 -4.86
CA GLU A 24 -10.10 -11.55 -3.82
C GLU A 24 -10.19 -10.18 -3.12
N LEU A 25 -9.06 -9.50 -2.91
CA LEU A 25 -9.03 -8.14 -2.38
C LEU A 25 -9.63 -7.13 -3.36
N GLU A 26 -9.22 -7.17 -4.64
CA GLU A 26 -9.79 -6.33 -5.71
C GLU A 26 -11.31 -6.47 -5.74
N LYS A 27 -11.81 -7.71 -5.75
CA LYS A 27 -13.24 -8.00 -5.71
C LYS A 27 -13.91 -7.40 -4.46
N THR A 28 -13.34 -7.63 -3.28
CA THR A 28 -13.87 -7.14 -2.01
C THR A 28 -14.02 -5.61 -2.01
N PHE A 29 -12.98 -4.89 -2.41
CA PHE A 29 -13.04 -3.42 -2.47
C PHE A 29 -14.08 -2.95 -3.48
N MET A 30 -14.02 -3.47 -4.71
CA MET A 30 -14.91 -3.03 -5.79
C MET A 30 -16.39 -3.34 -5.50
N GLU A 31 -16.71 -4.46 -4.85
CA GLU A 31 -18.09 -4.85 -4.54
C GLU A 31 -18.68 -4.12 -3.32
N SER A 32 -17.85 -3.57 -2.44
CA SER A 32 -18.28 -2.95 -1.17
C SER A 32 -19.18 -1.72 -1.32
N LYS A 33 -19.21 -1.08 -2.51
CA LYS A 33 -19.85 0.22 -2.78
C LYS A 33 -19.44 1.34 -1.81
N SER A 34 -18.37 1.14 -1.04
CA SER A 34 -17.83 2.11 -0.09
C SER A 34 -17.03 3.17 -0.82
N ILE A 35 -16.72 4.28 -0.13
CA ILE A 35 -15.78 5.28 -0.65
C ILE A 35 -14.42 4.64 -0.96
N LEU A 36 -13.98 3.65 -0.16
CA LEU A 36 -12.76 2.91 -0.41
C LEU A 36 -12.82 2.16 -1.74
N GLY A 37 -13.94 1.49 -2.04
CA GLY A 37 -14.15 0.79 -3.30
C GLY A 37 -14.17 1.71 -4.52
N GLN A 38 -14.70 2.93 -4.38
CA GLN A 38 -14.73 3.93 -5.46
C GLN A 38 -13.34 4.45 -5.83
N PHE A 39 -12.46 4.59 -4.83
CA PHE A 39 -11.12 5.12 -5.02
C PHE A 39 -10.04 4.03 -4.97
N PHE A 40 -10.41 2.76 -4.88
CA PHE A 40 -9.46 1.66 -4.91
C PHE A 40 -8.81 1.56 -6.30
N VAL A 41 -7.49 1.48 -6.32
CA VAL A 41 -6.70 1.37 -7.55
C VAL A 41 -6.19 -0.05 -7.74
N ALA A 42 -5.54 -0.62 -6.73
CA ALA A 42 -4.94 -1.95 -6.82
C ALA A 42 -4.64 -2.54 -5.44
N ALA A 43 -4.57 -3.87 -5.38
CA ALA A 43 -3.95 -4.62 -4.31
C ALA A 43 -2.72 -5.34 -4.88
N THR A 44 -1.60 -5.32 -4.16
CA THR A 44 -0.36 -5.95 -4.62
C THR A 44 0.30 -6.69 -3.47
N VAL A 45 0.51 -7.99 -3.60
CA VAL A 45 1.25 -8.77 -2.60
C VAL A 45 2.74 -8.50 -2.81
N LEU A 46 3.39 -7.94 -1.79
CA LEU A 46 4.80 -7.61 -1.81
C LEU A 46 5.66 -8.84 -1.54
N ASP A 47 5.32 -9.58 -0.48
CA ASP A 47 5.96 -10.85 -0.13
C ASP A 47 5.10 -11.66 0.84
N PHE A 48 5.60 -12.86 1.16
CA PHE A 48 5.11 -13.69 2.25
C PHE A 48 6.22 -13.87 3.28
N SER A 49 5.84 -13.83 4.56
CA SER A 49 6.75 -14.14 5.67
C SER A 49 6.36 -15.43 6.42
N ASN A 50 7.31 -15.94 7.21
CA ASN A 50 7.22 -17.22 7.89
C ASN A 50 6.13 -17.23 8.98
N GLY A 51 5.37 -18.33 9.05
CA GLY A 51 4.18 -18.52 9.89
C GLY A 51 3.14 -19.40 9.17
N SER A 52 1.85 -19.07 9.30
CA SER A 52 0.75 -19.69 8.53
C SER A 52 0.66 -19.23 7.06
N VAL A 53 1.64 -18.43 6.60
CA VAL A 53 1.68 -17.58 5.40
C VAL A 53 1.08 -16.21 5.69
N ILE A 54 1.97 -15.23 5.90
CA ILE A 54 1.61 -13.85 6.23
C ILE A 54 1.94 -13.00 5.00
N PRO A 55 0.98 -12.73 4.10
CA PRO A 55 1.16 -11.77 3.03
C PRO A 55 1.30 -10.34 3.55
N ARG A 56 2.35 -9.65 3.10
CA ARG A 56 2.41 -8.19 3.13
C ARG A 56 1.79 -7.67 1.84
N VAL A 57 0.72 -6.89 1.96
CA VAL A 57 -0.03 -6.41 0.81
C VAL A 57 -0.05 -4.88 0.77
N LEU A 58 0.10 -4.33 -0.41
CA LEU A 58 0.04 -2.91 -0.70
C LEU A 58 -1.32 -2.61 -1.34
N ILE A 59 -2.10 -1.75 -0.69
CA ILE A 59 -3.34 -1.20 -1.21
C ILE A 59 -3.09 0.21 -1.71
N LYS A 60 -3.35 0.39 -2.99
CA LYS A 60 -3.27 1.68 -3.65
C LYS A 60 -4.67 2.27 -3.66
N ILE A 61 -4.81 3.42 -3.04
CA ILE A 61 -6.05 4.20 -3.03
C ILE A 61 -5.75 5.52 -3.73
N ASP A 62 -6.68 6.00 -4.55
CA ASP A 62 -6.56 7.31 -5.17
C ASP A 62 -6.57 8.39 -4.08
N ALA A 63 -5.59 9.28 -4.13
CA ALA A 63 -5.40 10.33 -3.13
C ALA A 63 -6.53 11.34 -3.05
N GLN A 64 -7.33 11.46 -4.12
CA GLN A 64 -8.52 12.31 -4.14
C GLN A 64 -9.53 11.88 -3.08
N ALA A 65 -9.46 10.63 -2.61
CA ALA A 65 -10.39 10.09 -1.66
C ALA A 65 -10.26 10.68 -0.25
N GLN A 66 -9.11 11.29 0.09
CA GLN A 66 -8.80 11.79 1.45
C GLN A 66 -9.18 10.79 2.56
N ILE A 67 -8.86 9.51 2.33
CA ILE A 67 -9.21 8.42 3.24
C ILE A 67 -8.19 8.37 4.38
N SER A 68 -8.69 8.31 5.62
CA SER A 68 -7.86 8.07 6.80
C SER A 68 -7.51 6.59 6.96
N GLN A 69 -6.38 6.31 7.62
CA GLN A 69 -6.00 4.94 7.98
C GLN A 69 -7.11 4.23 8.78
N TRP A 70 -7.84 4.96 9.63
CA TRP A 70 -8.95 4.39 10.42
C TRP A 70 -10.08 3.84 9.55
N GLN A 71 -10.47 4.54 8.48
CA GLN A 71 -11.53 4.07 7.58
C GLN A 71 -11.15 2.76 6.88
N LEU A 72 -9.87 2.60 6.54
CA LEU A 72 -9.35 1.34 5.98
C LEU A 72 -9.32 0.23 7.02
N VAL A 73 -8.91 0.53 8.26
CA VAL A 73 -8.94 -0.42 9.39
C VAL A 73 -10.38 -0.91 9.62
N GLU A 74 -11.33 0.00 9.71
CA GLU A 74 -12.74 -0.34 9.97
C GLU A 74 -13.34 -1.20 8.86
N PHE A 75 -13.07 -0.83 7.60
CA PHE A 75 -13.51 -1.62 6.46
C PHE A 75 -12.94 -3.04 6.48
N MET A 76 -11.66 -3.19 6.78
CA MET A 76 -11.04 -4.51 6.85
C MET A 76 -11.50 -5.32 8.04
N ASN A 77 -11.68 -4.69 9.19
CA ASN A 77 -12.22 -5.36 10.36
C ASN A 77 -13.61 -5.92 10.06
N GLU A 78 -14.47 -5.17 9.37
CA GLU A 78 -15.79 -5.66 8.98
C GLU A 78 -15.72 -6.71 7.86
N THR A 79 -14.86 -6.53 6.86
CA THR A 79 -14.65 -7.49 5.78
C THR A 79 -14.18 -8.84 6.32
N LEU A 80 -13.14 -8.82 7.16
CA LEU A 80 -12.48 -10.00 7.67
C LEU A 80 -13.16 -10.55 8.92
N LYS A 81 -14.19 -9.89 9.46
CA LYS A 81 -14.94 -10.33 10.66
C LYS A 81 -15.43 -11.77 10.58
N SER A 82 -15.73 -12.24 9.36
CA SER A 82 -16.15 -13.61 9.08
C SER A 82 -15.03 -14.65 9.25
N GLY A 83 -13.77 -14.21 9.36
CA GLY A 83 -12.58 -15.05 9.34
C GLY A 83 -12.23 -15.57 7.94
N MET A 84 -12.82 -14.98 6.89
CA MET A 84 -12.65 -15.43 5.51
C MET A 84 -12.42 -14.24 4.58
N LEU A 85 -11.54 -14.42 3.60
CA LEU A 85 -11.36 -13.58 2.42
C LEU A 85 -11.49 -14.49 1.20
N GLY A 86 -12.67 -14.52 0.58
CA GLY A 86 -12.98 -15.50 -0.46
C GLY A 86 -12.83 -16.92 0.08
N GLN A 87 -11.89 -17.68 -0.49
CA GLN A 87 -11.56 -19.05 -0.06
C GLN A 87 -10.46 -19.12 1.02
N TYR A 88 -9.84 -17.99 1.36
CA TYR A 88 -8.73 -17.93 2.31
C TYR A 88 -9.24 -17.70 3.72
N GLN A 89 -8.86 -18.54 4.67
CA GLN A 89 -9.14 -18.33 6.08
C GLN A 89 -8.17 -17.30 6.64
N VAL A 90 -8.67 -16.30 7.37
CA VAL A 90 -7.90 -15.16 7.89
C VAL A 90 -8.14 -15.07 9.39
N ASP A 91 -7.11 -14.74 10.17
CA ASP A 91 -7.29 -14.35 11.57
C ASP A 91 -7.53 -12.82 11.66
N PRO A 92 -8.76 -12.38 11.97
CA PRO A 92 -9.10 -10.96 11.98
C PRO A 92 -8.36 -10.17 13.07
N THR A 93 -7.90 -10.86 14.13
CA THR A 93 -7.21 -10.22 15.27
C THR A 93 -5.74 -9.93 14.99
N SER A 94 -5.22 -10.48 13.92
CA SER A 94 -3.82 -10.35 13.53
C SER A 94 -3.57 -9.35 12.41
N VAL A 95 -4.61 -8.70 11.88
CA VAL A 95 -4.44 -7.70 10.82
C VAL A 95 -3.73 -6.47 11.36
N GLU A 96 -2.59 -6.14 10.78
CA GLU A 96 -1.82 -4.94 11.13
C GLU A 96 -1.81 -3.97 9.95
N LEU A 97 -2.28 -2.74 10.19
CA LEU A 97 -2.16 -1.64 9.23
C LEU A 97 -1.00 -0.74 9.63
N THR A 98 -0.06 -0.56 8.71
CA THR A 98 1.10 0.32 8.90
C THR A 98 1.21 1.27 7.73
N ASP A 99 1.57 2.52 8.01
CA ASP A 99 1.97 3.45 6.98
C ASP A 99 3.13 2.87 6.16
N PHE A 100 3.09 3.03 4.84
CA PHE A 100 4.15 2.55 3.97
C PHE A 100 5.01 3.72 3.53
N ASP A 101 6.28 3.68 3.89
CA ASP A 101 7.23 4.73 3.49
C ASP A 101 7.61 4.54 2.01
N GLU A 102 6.91 5.23 1.11
CA GLU A 102 7.21 5.21 -0.32
C GLU A 102 8.58 5.79 -0.64
N CYS A 103 9.20 6.54 0.27
CA CYS A 103 10.56 7.05 0.10
C CYS A 103 11.63 5.97 0.26
N GLN A 104 11.33 4.83 0.90
CA GLN A 104 12.25 3.68 0.96
C GLN A 104 12.19 2.81 -0.31
N ALA A 105 11.17 3.00 -1.15
CA ALA A 105 10.95 2.21 -2.36
C ALA A 105 10.94 3.12 -3.60
N PRO A 106 12.03 3.17 -4.39
CA PRO A 106 12.15 4.13 -5.50
C PRO A 106 11.10 3.98 -6.60
N ASP A 107 10.53 2.78 -6.76
CA ASP A 107 9.47 2.52 -7.75
C ASP A 107 8.06 2.88 -7.26
N LEU A 108 7.93 3.30 -6.00
CA LEU A 108 6.66 3.65 -5.36
C LEU A 108 6.52 5.16 -5.10
N ASN A 109 7.53 5.95 -5.44
CA ASN A 109 7.40 7.40 -5.52
C ASN A 109 7.81 7.90 -6.90
N ASN A 110 7.33 9.08 -7.29
CA ASN A 110 7.70 9.74 -8.53
C ASN A 110 8.50 11.03 -8.30
N CYS A 111 9.18 11.14 -7.15
CA CYS A 111 9.99 12.32 -6.86
C CYS A 111 11.11 12.48 -7.89
N HIS A 112 11.39 13.73 -8.27
CA HIS A 112 12.51 14.02 -9.15
C HIS A 112 13.83 13.57 -8.51
N LYS A 113 14.82 13.17 -9.31
CA LYS A 113 16.19 12.85 -8.82
C LYS A 113 16.89 14.01 -8.09
N LYS A 114 16.36 15.22 -8.24
CA LYS A 114 16.81 16.46 -7.57
C LYS A 114 15.77 16.97 -6.56
N ALA A 115 14.94 16.08 -6.04
CA ALA A 115 14.00 16.32 -4.97
C ALA A 115 14.30 15.43 -3.76
N LYS A 116 13.90 15.90 -2.58
CA LYS A 116 13.82 15.13 -1.35
C LYS A 116 12.41 14.56 -1.23
N CYS A 117 12.31 13.24 -1.09
CA CYS A 117 11.10 12.56 -0.66
C CYS A 117 10.98 12.66 0.87
N THR A 118 9.77 12.93 1.37
CA THR A 118 9.43 12.95 2.80
C THR A 118 8.17 12.14 3.00
N ASN A 119 8.25 11.08 3.78
CA ASN A 119 7.10 10.24 4.11
C ASN A 119 6.08 10.99 4.97
N THR A 120 4.79 10.71 4.76
CA THR A 120 3.66 11.25 5.53
C THR A 120 2.65 10.14 5.77
N VAL A 121 1.81 10.23 6.81
CA VAL A 121 0.86 9.15 7.07
C VAL A 121 -0.12 9.00 5.90
N GLY A 122 -0.06 7.85 5.24
CA GLY A 122 -0.84 7.50 4.08
C GLY A 122 -0.43 8.23 2.80
N SER A 123 0.78 8.81 2.68
CA SER A 123 1.32 9.38 1.43
C SER A 123 2.80 9.79 1.54
N TYR A 124 3.33 10.47 0.53
CA TYR A 124 4.63 11.13 0.58
C TYR A 124 4.56 12.51 -0.07
N ASN A 125 5.54 13.35 0.25
CA ASN A 125 5.74 14.63 -0.40
C ASN A 125 7.12 14.72 -1.05
N CYS A 126 7.17 15.28 -2.26
CA CYS A 126 8.41 15.58 -2.96
C CYS A 126 8.69 17.09 -2.86
N SER A 127 9.92 17.45 -2.50
CA SER A 127 10.35 18.86 -2.46
C SER A 127 11.68 19.03 -3.18
N CYS A 128 11.77 19.97 -4.12
CA CYS A 128 13.03 20.20 -4.84
C CYS A 128 14.17 20.56 -3.87
N LEU A 129 15.36 19.99 -4.13
CA LEU A 129 16.56 20.28 -3.34
C LEU A 129 16.97 21.74 -3.51
N LYS A 130 17.78 22.24 -2.56
CA LYS A 130 18.33 23.60 -2.62
C LYS A 130 19.02 23.83 -3.97
N GLY A 131 18.68 24.92 -4.64
CA GLY A 131 19.19 25.24 -5.97
C GLY A 131 18.29 24.77 -7.11
N PHE A 132 17.16 24.12 -6.83
CA PHE A 132 16.15 23.72 -7.81
C PHE A 132 14.77 24.28 -7.45
N ILE A 133 13.93 24.53 -8.45
CA ILE A 133 12.53 24.95 -8.30
C ILE A 133 11.59 24.01 -9.04
N GLY A 134 10.36 23.88 -8.54
CA GLY A 134 9.32 23.03 -9.12
C GLY A 134 8.39 22.43 -8.08
N ASP A 135 7.60 21.44 -8.50
CA ASP A 135 6.60 20.74 -7.67
C ASP A 135 7.17 19.50 -6.94
N GLY A 136 8.48 19.26 -7.06
CA GLY A 136 9.15 18.09 -6.49
C GLY A 136 9.14 16.84 -7.38
N VAL A 137 8.19 16.70 -8.30
CA VAL A 137 8.18 15.66 -9.35
C VAL A 137 8.97 16.12 -10.56
N HIS A 138 8.89 17.41 -10.88
CA HIS A 138 9.68 18.11 -11.89
C HIS A 138 10.49 19.20 -11.20
N CYS A 139 11.81 19.01 -11.12
CA CYS A 139 12.72 20.01 -10.59
C CYS A 139 13.66 20.50 -11.67
N ARG A 140 13.72 21.81 -11.86
CA ARG A 140 14.67 22.49 -12.76
C ARG A 140 15.61 23.37 -11.97
N ASP A 141 16.82 23.60 -12.48
CA ASP A 141 17.79 24.49 -11.84
C ASP A 141 17.17 25.87 -11.59
N SER A 142 17.29 26.35 -10.36
CA SER A 142 16.83 27.68 -9.94
C SER A 142 17.70 28.80 -10.51
N VAL A 143 18.89 28.45 -11.02
CA VAL A 143 19.82 29.37 -11.66
C VAL A 143 19.59 29.33 -13.18
N ASP A 144 18.47 29.91 -13.61
CA ASP A 144 18.37 30.34 -15.00
C ASP A 144 19.21 31.61 -15.17
N TYR A 145 20.38 31.49 -15.83
CA TYR A 145 21.24 32.64 -16.16
C TYR A 145 20.61 33.59 -17.19
N ARG A 146 19.36 33.36 -17.64
CA ARG A 146 18.64 34.24 -18.57
C ARG A 146 17.47 34.96 -17.89
N GLY A 147 17.81 35.89 -17.02
CA GLY A 147 17.00 37.10 -16.79
C GLY A 147 15.69 36.93 -16.02
N LYS A 148 15.73 37.36 -14.75
CA LYS A 148 14.60 37.95 -13.97
C LYS A 148 13.18 37.52 -14.36
N GLU A 149 12.72 36.37 -13.85
CA GLU A 149 11.31 36.18 -13.53
C GLU A 149 11.18 35.65 -12.09
N PHE A 150 10.53 36.45 -11.24
CA PHE A 150 10.09 36.02 -9.90
C PHE A 150 8.93 35.05 -10.08
N VAL A 151 9.20 33.74 -10.01
CA VAL A 151 8.13 32.73 -10.02
C VAL A 151 7.59 32.58 -8.60
N LEU A 152 6.44 33.21 -8.32
CA LEU A 152 5.60 32.89 -7.15
C LEU A 152 5.01 31.49 -7.37
N SER A 153 5.69 30.44 -6.90
CA SER A 153 5.21 29.07 -7.01
C SER A 153 4.11 28.80 -5.97
N PHE A 154 2.86 28.83 -6.41
CA PHE A 154 1.77 28.12 -5.72
C PHE A 154 2.02 26.61 -5.86
N LEU A 155 2.15 25.91 -4.73
CA LEU A 155 2.23 24.44 -4.67
C LEU A 155 0.81 23.86 -4.66
N PRO A 156 0.38 23.05 -5.64
CA PRO A 156 -0.65 22.06 -5.40
C PRO A 156 0.02 20.87 -4.71
N GLN A 157 -0.27 20.70 -3.42
CA GLN A 157 0.00 19.44 -2.73
C GLN A 157 -0.83 18.35 -3.42
N HIS A 158 -0.18 17.36 -4.00
CA HIS A 158 -0.84 16.11 -4.34
C HIS A 158 -0.25 15.02 -3.46
N PRO A 159 -1.05 14.44 -2.54
CA PRO A 159 -0.71 13.13 -2.02
C PRO A 159 -0.92 12.12 -3.16
N ARG A 160 -0.14 11.05 -3.22
CA ARG A 160 -0.62 9.76 -3.71
C ARG A 160 -0.59 8.83 -2.53
N SER A 161 -1.75 8.31 -2.13
CA SER A 161 -1.88 7.57 -0.89
C SER A 161 -1.69 6.09 -1.13
N MET A 162 -0.62 5.52 -0.58
CA MET A 162 -0.43 4.08 -0.55
C MET A 162 -0.50 3.60 0.89
N VAL A 163 -1.23 2.50 1.11
CA VAL A 163 -1.39 1.90 2.43
C VAL A 163 -0.92 0.46 2.35
N VAL A 164 0.04 0.08 3.19
CA VAL A 164 0.45 -1.32 3.32
C VAL A 164 -0.19 -1.94 4.54
N TRP A 165 -0.55 -3.21 4.42
CA TRP A 165 -1.11 -3.98 5.49
C TRP A 165 -0.52 -5.39 5.51
N ASN A 166 -0.40 -5.95 6.70
CA ASN A 166 -0.04 -7.35 6.87
C ASN A 166 -1.33 -8.13 7.07
N LEU A 167 -1.64 -9.02 6.14
CA LEU A 167 -2.76 -9.95 6.24
C LEU A 167 -2.19 -11.31 6.67
N TYR A 168 -2.83 -11.98 7.62
CA TYR A 168 -2.37 -13.26 8.15
C TYR A 168 -3.38 -14.35 7.79
N ILE A 169 -2.95 -15.30 6.95
CA ILE A 169 -3.82 -16.39 6.48
C ILE A 169 -3.63 -17.59 7.41
N MET A 170 -4.71 -18.08 7.98
CA MET A 170 -4.73 -19.27 8.82
C MET A 170 -4.91 -20.52 7.94
N LYS A 171 -4.27 -21.63 8.32
CA LYS A 171 -4.50 -22.93 7.66
C LYS A 171 -5.62 -23.67 8.38
N GLU A 172 -6.58 -24.20 7.61
CA GLU A 172 -7.53 -25.18 8.10
C GLU A 172 -6.77 -26.47 8.52
N ASN A 173 -6.41 -26.55 9.80
CA ASN A 173 -6.29 -27.76 10.62
C ASN A 173 -5.60 -27.48 11.97
N GLN A 174 -6.15 -26.60 12.80
CA GLN A 174 -6.09 -26.74 14.27
C GLN A 174 -7.36 -26.16 14.89
N ARG A 175 -8.37 -27.01 15.11
CA ARG A 175 -9.38 -26.73 16.14
C ARG A 175 -8.64 -26.71 17.48
N PRO A 176 -8.83 -25.72 18.37
CA PRO A 176 -8.43 -25.91 19.75
C PRO A 176 -9.29 -27.05 20.30
N HIS A 177 -8.62 -28.12 20.74
CA HIS A 177 -9.24 -29.11 21.59
C HIS A 177 -9.91 -28.36 22.75
N ARG A 178 -11.25 -28.41 22.81
CA ARG A 178 -11.96 -28.28 24.08
C ARG A 178 -11.38 -29.35 25.00
N SER A 179 -10.60 -28.90 25.98
CA SER A 179 -10.34 -29.69 27.17
C SER A 179 -11.45 -29.34 28.16
N PHE A 180 -12.03 -30.39 28.73
CA PHE A 180 -13.21 -30.42 29.58
C PHE A 180 -13.14 -29.51 30.80
#